data_AF-A0A4U5MJY6-F1
#
_entry.id   AF-A0A4U5MJY6-F1
#
_cell.length_a   1.000
_cell.length_b   1.000
_cell.length_c   1.000
_cell.angle_alpha   90.00
_cell.angle_beta   90.00
_cell.angle_gamma   90.00
#
_symmetry.space_group_name_H-M   'P 1'
#
loop_
_entity.id
_entity.type
_entity.pdbx_description
1 polymer ?
#
loop_
_entity_poly.entity_id
_entity_poly.type
_entity_poly.pdbx_seq_one_letter_code
_entity_poly.pdbx_strand_id
1 'polypeptide(L)'
;MMYDVVVVANARMARSVFVLALLLVCFVEPVLAQYDKQADVFVKIGMLIPKTSPELIPLVGYGRSASAVTLAMDRLAREQLLPGVNFTFDVVFEECDEHEAVGATIDLIIRKQVNLIVGPPCNAPALDVGIIAGYYNMPLWLWGMTTSAELSNLPRYPTLATVTVNSYAFGVAICAMMTQYKWKELALLYSQSGVEQRCSYLATDLEVL
;
A
#
# COMPACT_ATOMS: atom_id res chain seq x y z
N MET A 1 -15.53 -89.27 25.43
CA MET A 1 -16.44 -89.33 24.26
C MET A 1 -16.90 -87.90 23.98
N MET A 2 -16.26 -87.20 23.06
CA MET A 2 -16.85 -86.05 22.37
C MET A 2 -16.07 -85.81 21.09
N TYR A 3 -16.83 -85.69 20.00
CA TYR A 3 -16.43 -85.75 18.61
C TYR A 3 -15.82 -84.43 18.11
N ASP A 4 -14.92 -84.54 17.14
CA ASP A 4 -14.49 -83.46 16.25
C ASP A 4 -15.66 -82.82 15.51
N VAL A 5 -15.69 -81.49 15.44
CA VAL A 5 -16.34 -80.75 14.35
C VAL A 5 -15.31 -79.83 13.74
N VAL A 6 -14.78 -80.26 12.60
CA VAL A 6 -13.88 -79.49 11.73
C VAL A 6 -14.70 -78.39 11.05
N VAL A 7 -14.47 -77.13 11.42
CA VAL A 7 -14.88 -75.97 10.61
C VAL A 7 -13.71 -75.59 9.72
N VAL A 8 -13.76 -76.01 8.46
CA VAL A 8 -12.82 -75.57 7.41
C VAL A 8 -13.15 -74.11 7.07
N ALA A 9 -12.55 -73.17 7.80
CA ALA A 9 -12.62 -71.75 7.44
C ALA A 9 -11.65 -71.47 6.29
N ASN A 10 -12.22 -71.28 5.10
CA ASN A 10 -11.52 -71.08 3.84
C ASN A 10 -10.75 -69.73 3.83
N ALA A 11 -9.42 -69.79 3.97
CA ALA A 11 -8.51 -68.65 4.05
C ALA A 11 -8.54 -67.70 2.83
N ARG A 12 -9.25 -68.04 1.75
CA ARG A 12 -9.46 -67.18 0.57
C ARG A 12 -10.46 -66.04 0.81
N MET A 13 -11.40 -66.19 1.74
CA MET A 13 -12.43 -65.17 1.99
C MET A 13 -11.89 -64.00 2.83
N ALA A 14 -11.02 -64.28 3.81
CA ALA A 14 -10.41 -63.24 4.66
C ALA A 14 -9.47 -62.31 3.88
N ARG A 15 -8.69 -62.83 2.91
CA ARG A 15 -7.85 -61.99 2.03
C ARG A 15 -8.67 -61.09 1.12
N SER A 16 -9.82 -61.57 0.63
CA SER A 16 -10.67 -60.79 -0.29
C SER A 16 -11.38 -59.64 0.42
N VAL A 17 -11.83 -59.83 1.67
CA VAL A 17 -12.46 -58.77 2.48
C VAL A 17 -11.44 -57.73 2.94
N PHE A 18 -10.22 -58.14 3.27
CA PHE A 18 -9.15 -57.21 3.67
C PHE A 18 -8.65 -56.35 2.49
N VAL A 19 -8.57 -56.92 1.28
CA VAL A 19 -8.22 -56.18 0.06
C VAL A 19 -9.33 -55.22 -0.35
N LEU A 20 -10.61 -55.60 -0.21
CA LEU A 20 -11.75 -54.71 -0.49
C LEU A 20 -11.83 -53.55 0.51
N ALA A 21 -11.53 -53.79 1.79
CA ALA A 21 -11.50 -52.76 2.82
C ALA A 21 -10.35 -51.76 2.62
N LEU A 22 -9.17 -52.22 2.18
CA LEU A 22 -8.05 -51.35 1.81
C LEU A 22 -8.35 -50.49 0.56
N LEU A 23 -9.07 -51.03 -0.42
CA LEU A 23 -9.48 -50.26 -1.61
C LEU A 23 -10.54 -49.19 -1.32
N LEU A 24 -11.41 -49.42 -0.34
CA LEU A 24 -12.41 -48.44 0.11
C LEU A 24 -11.81 -47.31 0.96
N VAL A 25 -10.73 -47.57 1.72
CA VAL A 25 -10.04 -46.53 2.49
C VAL A 25 -9.22 -45.59 1.60
N CYS A 26 -8.76 -46.05 0.42
CA CYS A 26 -8.10 -45.19 -0.56
C CYS A 26 -9.05 -44.28 -1.36
N PHE A 27 -10.37 -44.55 -1.34
CA PHE A 27 -11.37 -43.74 -2.06
C PHE A 27 -12.01 -42.65 -1.21
N VAL A 28 -11.65 -42.55 0.07
CA VAL A 28 -12.14 -41.51 0.98
C VAL A 28 -10.96 -40.78 1.62
N GLU A 29 -9.97 -40.41 0.82
CA GLU A 29 -9.36 -39.11 1.08
C GLU A 29 -10.41 -38.10 0.61
N PRO A 30 -11.02 -37.29 1.50
CA PRO A 30 -11.57 -36.05 1.01
C PRO A 30 -10.39 -35.35 0.36
N VAL A 31 -10.42 -35.26 -0.96
CA VAL A 31 -9.62 -34.29 -1.68
C VAL A 31 -10.13 -32.94 -1.20
N LEU A 32 -9.69 -32.54 0.00
CA LEU A 32 -9.35 -31.15 0.25
C LEU A 32 -8.15 -30.91 -0.65
N ALA A 33 -8.41 -30.83 -1.96
CA ALA A 33 -7.65 -29.92 -2.79
C ALA A 33 -7.85 -28.59 -2.08
N GLN A 34 -6.90 -28.25 -1.23
CA GLN A 34 -6.59 -26.87 -0.97
C GLN A 34 -6.30 -26.36 -2.38
N TYR A 35 -7.34 -25.79 -2.99
CA TYR A 35 -7.21 -24.99 -4.20
C TYR A 35 -6.42 -23.78 -3.73
N ASP A 36 -5.11 -24.01 -3.63
CA ASP A 36 -4.15 -22.98 -3.39
C ASP A 36 -4.22 -22.13 -4.64
N LYS A 37 -4.96 -21.01 -4.55
CA LYS A 37 -4.85 -19.95 -5.54
C LYS A 37 -3.42 -19.43 -5.40
N GLN A 38 -2.48 -20.15 -6.00
CA GLN A 38 -1.15 -19.66 -6.30
C GLN A 38 -1.36 -18.28 -6.94
N ALA A 39 -0.81 -17.24 -6.33
CA ALA A 39 -1.01 -15.88 -6.82
C ALA A 39 -0.55 -15.80 -8.28
N ASP A 40 -1.44 -15.31 -9.13
CA ASP A 40 -1.24 -15.20 -10.58
C ASP A 40 -0.59 -13.85 -10.93
N VAL A 41 -0.74 -12.86 -10.06
CA VAL A 41 -0.18 -11.51 -10.23
C VAL A 41 0.61 -11.11 -8.98
N PHE A 42 1.86 -10.69 -9.18
CA PHE A 42 2.71 -10.13 -8.13
C PHE A 42 2.82 -8.62 -8.31
N VAL A 43 2.47 -7.87 -7.28
CA VAL A 43 2.55 -6.40 -7.26
C VAL A 43 3.53 -6.00 -6.17
N LYS A 44 4.64 -5.39 -6.58
CA LYS A 44 5.67 -4.87 -5.68
C LYS A 44 5.50 -3.37 -5.51
N ILE A 45 5.35 -2.91 -4.28
CA ILE A 45 5.07 -1.52 -3.96
C ILE A 45 6.28 -0.94 -3.21
N GLY A 46 6.87 0.11 -3.75
CA GLY A 46 7.86 0.92 -3.04
C GLY A 46 7.15 1.92 -2.13
N MET A 47 7.59 2.03 -0.88
CA MET A 47 7.02 2.97 0.07
C MET A 47 8.09 3.91 0.63
N LEU A 48 7.87 5.21 0.49
CA LEU A 48 8.74 6.25 1.05
C LEU A 48 8.06 6.84 2.28
N ILE A 49 8.71 6.68 3.45
CA ILE A 49 8.15 7.06 4.75
C ILE A 49 9.26 7.57 5.68
N PRO A 50 9.09 8.65 6.45
CA PRO A 50 10.06 9.03 7.49
C PRO A 50 9.93 8.14 8.72
N LYS A 51 10.99 7.96 9.50
CA LYS A 51 11.01 7.07 10.67
C LYS A 51 11.65 7.69 11.91
N THR A 52 12.66 8.51 11.75
CA THR A 52 13.58 8.90 12.83
C THR A 52 13.45 10.36 13.23
N SER A 53 13.06 11.25 12.33
CA SER A 53 12.91 12.67 12.64
C SER A 53 11.83 12.92 13.71
N PRO A 54 12.18 13.51 14.87
CA PRO A 54 11.23 13.75 15.96
C PRO A 54 10.04 14.62 15.57
N GLU A 55 10.24 15.53 14.61
CA GLU A 55 9.19 16.41 14.09
C GLU A 55 8.20 15.66 13.18
N LEU A 56 8.70 14.68 12.41
CA LEU A 56 7.90 13.92 11.44
C LEU A 56 7.19 12.72 12.07
N ILE A 57 7.77 12.10 13.11
CA ILE A 57 7.18 10.95 13.83
C ILE A 57 5.71 11.17 14.19
N PRO A 58 5.30 12.29 14.81
CA PRO A 58 3.91 12.49 15.20
C PRO A 58 2.96 12.71 14.01
N LEU A 59 3.47 13.11 12.85
CA LEU A 59 2.68 13.52 11.69
C LEU A 59 2.54 12.40 10.66
N VAL A 60 3.67 11.92 10.14
CA VAL A 60 3.75 11.00 8.99
C VAL A 60 4.76 9.86 9.24
N GLY A 61 5.23 9.70 10.48
CA GLY A 61 6.22 8.69 10.82
C GLY A 61 5.77 7.24 10.56
N TYR A 62 6.73 6.38 10.25
CA TYR A 62 6.54 4.95 10.01
C TYR A 62 5.75 4.26 11.13
N GLY A 63 6.11 4.54 12.38
CA GLY A 63 5.46 3.92 13.54
C GLY A 63 3.97 4.27 13.70
N ARG A 64 3.47 5.31 13.03
CA ARG A 64 2.05 5.71 13.05
C ARG A 64 1.33 5.38 11.75
N SER A 65 2.02 5.47 10.62
CA SER A 65 1.39 5.40 9.30
C SER A 65 1.48 4.02 8.66
N ALA A 66 2.53 3.23 8.94
CA ALA A 66 2.74 1.95 8.26
C ALA A 66 1.65 0.91 8.57
N SER A 67 1.07 0.95 9.77
CA SER A 67 -0.03 0.04 10.16
C SER A 67 -1.31 0.24 9.34
N ALA A 68 -1.50 1.41 8.70
CA ALA A 68 -2.63 1.62 7.80
C ALA A 68 -2.57 0.68 6.60
N VAL A 69 -1.36 0.38 6.10
CA VAL A 69 -1.15 -0.55 4.99
C VAL A 69 -1.51 -1.97 5.41
N THR A 70 -1.03 -2.43 6.56
CA THR A 70 -1.35 -3.79 7.04
C THR A 70 -2.84 -3.96 7.27
N LEU A 71 -3.51 -2.94 7.82
CA LEU A 71 -4.96 -2.96 8.00
C LEU A 71 -5.71 -3.01 6.65
N ALA A 72 -5.24 -2.28 5.64
CA ALA A 72 -5.80 -2.33 4.30
C ALA A 72 -5.61 -3.74 3.68
N MET A 73 -4.45 -4.35 3.85
CA MET A 73 -4.17 -5.72 3.38
C MET A 73 -5.05 -6.75 4.07
N ASP A 74 -5.24 -6.64 5.39
CA ASP A 74 -6.13 -7.51 6.15
C ASP A 74 -7.57 -7.42 5.66
N ARG A 75 -8.03 -6.22 5.32
CA ARG A 75 -9.37 -6.00 4.76
C ARG A 75 -9.50 -6.59 3.35
N LEU A 76 -8.52 -6.35 2.48
CA LEU A 76 -8.48 -6.92 1.12
C LEU A 76 -8.58 -8.45 1.14
N ALA A 77 -7.84 -9.10 2.05
CA ALA A 77 -7.86 -10.55 2.20
C ALA A 77 -9.21 -11.05 2.76
N ARG A 78 -9.73 -10.39 3.80
CA ARG A 78 -10.98 -10.78 4.47
C ARG A 78 -12.20 -10.62 3.57
N GLU A 79 -12.26 -9.54 2.79
CA GLU A 79 -13.38 -9.25 1.88
C GLU A 79 -13.19 -9.90 0.49
N GLN A 80 -12.08 -10.62 0.27
CA GLN A 80 -11.77 -11.30 -1.00
C GLN A 80 -11.87 -10.37 -2.22
N LEU A 81 -11.44 -9.11 -2.08
CA LEU A 81 -11.63 -8.09 -3.12
C LEU A 81 -10.72 -8.29 -4.33
N LEU A 82 -9.54 -8.89 -4.13
CA LEU A 82 -8.53 -9.12 -5.18
C LEU A 82 -7.93 -10.54 -5.05
N PRO A 83 -8.71 -11.59 -5.34
CA PRO A 83 -8.22 -12.96 -5.16
C PRO A 83 -7.17 -13.31 -6.23
N GLY A 84 -6.04 -13.86 -5.81
CA GLY A 84 -4.95 -14.25 -6.72
C GLY A 84 -3.90 -13.16 -6.98
N VAL A 85 -3.96 -12.03 -6.26
CA VAL A 85 -2.92 -11.00 -6.28
C VAL A 85 -2.08 -11.08 -5.01
N ASN A 86 -0.75 -11.08 -5.15
CA ASN A 86 0.19 -11.02 -4.02
C ASN A 86 0.89 -9.67 -4.00
N PHE A 87 0.74 -8.94 -2.90
CA PHE A 87 1.36 -7.65 -2.68
C PHE A 87 2.61 -7.79 -1.81
N THR A 88 3.70 -7.19 -2.25
CA THR A 88 4.95 -7.08 -1.48
C THR A 88 5.36 -5.62 -1.35
N PHE A 89 5.98 -5.26 -0.22
CA PHE A 89 6.29 -3.87 0.10
C PHE A 89 7.79 -3.71 0.37
N ASP A 90 8.42 -2.79 -0.34
CA ASP A 90 9.78 -2.32 -0.07
C ASP A 90 9.69 -0.94 0.59
N VAL A 91 9.81 -0.89 1.92
CA VAL A 91 9.77 0.37 2.68
C VAL A 91 11.18 0.96 2.77
N VAL A 92 11.32 2.21 2.35
CA VAL A 92 12.56 3.00 2.42
C VAL A 92 12.29 4.27 3.22
N PHE A 93 13.29 4.69 4.00
CA PHE A 93 13.18 5.83 4.89
C PHE A 93 13.91 7.04 4.32
N GLU A 94 13.17 8.10 3.99
CA GLU A 94 13.71 9.31 3.33
C GLU A 94 13.70 10.56 4.23
N GLU A 95 13.04 10.53 5.38
CA GLU A 95 13.07 11.61 6.40
C GLU A 95 12.68 13.01 5.90
N CYS A 96 11.87 13.11 4.84
CA CYS A 96 11.55 14.34 4.14
C CYS A 96 12.78 15.09 3.58
N ASP A 97 13.85 14.36 3.27
CA ASP A 97 15.05 14.86 2.61
C ASP A 97 14.98 14.60 1.09
N GLU A 98 15.20 15.65 0.29
CA GLU A 98 15.11 15.60 -1.16
C GLU A 98 16.16 14.67 -1.78
N HIS A 99 17.39 14.66 -1.26
CA HIS A 99 18.47 13.84 -1.78
C HIS A 99 18.21 12.36 -1.53
N GLU A 100 17.82 12.00 -0.31
CA GLU A 100 17.48 10.63 0.07
C GLU A 100 16.24 10.15 -0.68
N ALA A 101 15.18 10.96 -0.78
CA ALA A 101 13.96 10.57 -1.48
C ALA A 101 14.21 10.30 -2.98
N VAL A 102 14.97 11.16 -3.66
CA VAL A 102 15.31 10.98 -5.07
C VAL A 102 16.18 9.73 -5.26
N GLY A 103 17.23 9.57 -4.45
CA GLY A 103 18.12 8.41 -4.51
C GLY A 103 17.39 7.10 -4.25
N ALA A 104 16.56 7.06 -3.20
CA ALA A 104 15.71 5.93 -2.85
C ALA A 104 14.72 5.58 -3.95
N THR A 105 14.06 6.58 -4.55
CA THR A 105 13.13 6.38 -5.67
C THR A 105 13.83 5.71 -6.84
N ILE A 106 15.02 6.19 -7.22
CA ILE A 106 15.79 5.61 -8.31
C ILE A 106 16.18 4.15 -7.99
N ASP A 107 16.60 3.86 -6.75
CA ASP A 107 16.90 2.48 -6.32
C ASP A 107 15.66 1.57 -6.37
N LEU A 108 14.50 2.09 -5.93
CA LEU A 108 13.21 1.39 -6.00
C LEU A 108 12.82 1.05 -7.44
N ILE A 109 12.99 1.99 -8.38
CA ILE A 109 12.66 1.79 -9.79
C ILE A 109 13.66 0.83 -10.45
N ILE A 110 14.96 1.10 -10.34
CA ILE A 110 15.97 0.41 -11.15
C ILE A 110 16.40 -0.91 -10.52
N ARG A 111 16.69 -0.93 -9.21
CA ARG A 111 17.25 -2.11 -8.54
C ARG A 111 16.19 -3.00 -7.95
N LYS A 112 15.16 -2.41 -7.33
CA LYS A 112 14.07 -3.18 -6.71
C LYS A 112 12.96 -3.52 -7.70
N GLN A 113 12.88 -2.82 -8.83
CA GLN A 113 11.87 -3.02 -9.88
C GLN A 113 10.45 -3.06 -9.31
N VAL A 114 10.11 -2.05 -8.50
CA VAL A 114 8.73 -1.89 -8.00
C VAL A 114 7.77 -1.54 -9.14
N ASN A 115 6.49 -1.87 -8.98
CA ASN A 115 5.43 -1.57 -9.94
C ASN A 115 4.71 -0.25 -9.65
N LEU A 116 4.79 0.23 -8.41
CA LEU A 116 4.12 1.44 -7.92
C LEU A 116 4.97 2.01 -6.77
N ILE A 117 5.01 3.34 -6.67
CA ILE A 117 5.59 4.04 -5.52
C ILE A 117 4.48 4.76 -4.76
N VAL A 118 4.47 4.59 -3.44
CA VAL A 118 3.59 5.30 -2.50
C VAL A 118 4.44 6.22 -1.63
N GLY A 119 4.21 7.53 -1.74
CA GLY A 119 5.04 8.59 -1.15
C GLY A 119 5.90 9.30 -2.19
N PRO A 120 6.78 10.24 -1.80
CA PRO A 120 7.08 10.64 -0.42
C PRO A 120 5.96 11.49 0.23
N PRO A 121 5.97 11.66 1.57
CA PRO A 121 4.89 12.32 2.30
C PRO A 121 5.08 13.83 2.54
N CYS A 122 6.16 14.43 2.05
CA CYS A 122 6.45 15.87 2.17
C CYS A 122 6.51 16.56 0.80
N ASN A 123 6.23 17.86 0.76
CA ASN A 123 6.12 18.63 -0.48
C ASN A 123 7.39 18.64 -1.33
N ALA A 124 8.52 19.07 -0.77
CA ALA A 124 9.76 19.23 -1.54
C ALA A 124 10.23 17.89 -2.16
N PRO A 125 10.34 16.80 -1.38
CA PRO A 125 10.65 15.49 -1.95
C PRO A 125 9.61 15.01 -2.97
N ALA A 126 8.32 15.30 -2.78
CA ALA A 126 7.27 14.88 -3.71
C ALA A 126 7.35 15.61 -5.05
N LEU A 127 7.71 16.90 -5.03
CA LEU A 127 7.94 17.68 -6.25
C LEU A 127 9.10 17.11 -7.07
N ASP A 128 10.18 16.68 -6.41
CA ASP A 128 11.35 16.11 -7.05
C ASP A 128 11.10 14.69 -7.57
N VAL A 129 10.59 13.81 -6.70
CA VAL A 129 10.25 12.43 -7.04
C VAL A 129 9.18 12.37 -8.13
N GLY A 130 8.25 13.32 -8.15
CA GLY A 130 7.24 13.44 -9.20
C GLY A 130 7.84 13.57 -10.61
N ILE A 131 8.94 14.32 -10.76
CA ILE A 131 9.63 14.47 -12.05
C ILE A 131 10.30 13.15 -12.45
N ILE A 132 10.98 12.50 -11.50
CA ILE A 132 11.64 11.21 -11.73
C ILE A 132 10.62 10.14 -12.11
N ALA A 133 9.50 10.06 -11.39
CA ALA A 133 8.45 9.10 -11.66
C ALA A 133 7.81 9.33 -13.04
N GLY A 134 7.60 10.60 -13.43
CA GLY A 134 7.14 10.95 -14.78
C GLY A 134 8.09 10.49 -15.88
N TYR A 135 9.41 10.64 -15.68
CA TYR A 135 10.43 10.19 -16.64
C TYR A 135 10.42 8.67 -16.85
N TYR A 136 10.33 7.89 -15.76
CA TYR A 136 10.29 6.42 -15.84
C TYR A 136 8.90 5.85 -16.16
N ASN A 137 7.89 6.71 -16.37
CA ASN A 137 6.49 6.31 -16.46
C ASN A 137 6.04 5.43 -15.28
N MET A 138 6.53 5.75 -14.08
CA MET A 138 6.25 5.03 -12.83
C MET A 138 5.02 5.64 -12.16
N PRO A 139 3.98 4.85 -11.84
CA PRO A 139 2.87 5.33 -11.02
C PRO A 139 3.38 5.82 -9.66
N LEU A 140 3.00 7.05 -9.29
CA LEU A 140 3.40 7.69 -8.05
C LEU A 140 2.16 8.14 -7.28
N TRP A 141 1.90 7.53 -6.13
CA TRP A 141 0.75 7.86 -5.29
C TRP A 141 1.18 8.58 -4.03
N LEU A 142 0.89 9.86 -3.96
CA LEU A 142 1.24 10.69 -2.82
C LEU A 142 0.24 10.53 -1.68
N TRP A 143 0.77 10.69 -0.47
CA TRP A 143 0.04 10.69 0.79
C TRP A 143 0.69 11.73 1.74
N GLY A 144 0.18 11.87 2.95
CA GLY A 144 0.79 12.74 3.97
C GLY A 144 0.54 14.24 3.75
N MET A 145 1.60 15.04 3.83
CA MET A 145 1.57 16.51 3.83
C MET A 145 1.97 17.10 2.47
N THR A 146 1.62 16.40 1.39
CA THR A 146 1.86 16.81 0.01
C THR A 146 0.78 17.78 -0.46
N THR A 147 0.78 18.98 0.13
CA THR A 147 -0.24 20.02 -0.08
C THR A 147 0.05 20.97 -1.24
N SER A 148 1.25 21.02 -1.81
CA SER A 148 1.59 22.00 -2.84
C SER A 148 0.64 21.94 -4.05
N ALA A 149 0.14 23.09 -4.49
CA ALA A 149 -0.73 23.20 -5.65
C ALA A 149 -0.03 22.76 -6.96
N GLU A 150 1.30 22.91 -7.04
CA GLU A 150 2.11 22.49 -8.19
C GLU A 150 1.98 20.99 -8.50
N LEU A 151 1.76 20.15 -7.49
CA LEU A 151 1.57 18.70 -7.65
C LEU A 151 0.32 18.35 -8.47
N SER A 152 -0.57 19.30 -8.71
CA SER A 152 -1.76 19.13 -9.57
C SER A 152 -1.52 19.51 -11.03
N ASN A 153 -0.30 19.92 -11.38
CA ASN A 153 0.10 20.21 -12.77
C ASN A 153 0.30 18.89 -13.54
N LEU A 154 -0.78 18.36 -14.13
CA LEU A 154 -0.77 17.08 -14.84
C LEU A 154 0.24 16.99 -15.99
N PRO A 155 0.44 18.03 -16.83
CA PRO A 155 1.52 18.00 -17.84
C PRO A 155 2.92 17.82 -17.24
N ARG A 156 3.17 18.35 -16.04
CA ARG A 156 4.45 18.23 -15.33
C ARG A 156 4.58 16.90 -14.60
N TYR A 157 3.47 16.39 -14.06
CA TYR A 157 3.40 15.19 -13.22
C TYR A 157 2.38 14.17 -13.77
N PRO A 158 2.68 13.51 -14.91
CA PRO A 158 1.68 12.73 -15.66
C PRO A 158 1.25 11.42 -14.98
N THR A 159 2.10 10.85 -14.12
CA THR A 159 1.87 9.56 -13.44
C THR A 159 1.52 9.72 -11.95
N LEU A 160 1.32 10.97 -11.53
CA LEU A 160 1.10 11.33 -10.13
C LEU A 160 -0.39 11.30 -9.83
N ALA A 161 -0.75 10.59 -8.77
CA ALA A 161 -2.05 10.70 -8.12
C ALA A 161 -1.84 11.03 -6.65
N THR A 162 -2.79 11.72 -6.04
CA THR A 162 -2.72 12.02 -4.61
C THR A 162 -4.07 11.80 -3.93
N VAL A 163 -4.03 11.33 -2.68
CA VAL A 163 -5.20 11.26 -1.79
C VAL A 163 -5.26 12.45 -0.83
N THR A 164 -4.28 13.36 -0.89
CA THR A 164 -4.20 14.56 -0.06
C THR A 164 -4.92 15.73 -0.71
N VAL A 165 -5.43 16.63 0.12
CA VAL A 165 -6.01 17.90 -0.33
C VAL A 165 -4.86 18.89 -0.54
N ASN A 166 -4.83 19.56 -1.70
CA ASN A 166 -3.82 20.57 -2.02
C ASN A 166 -4.25 21.97 -1.54
N SER A 167 -3.29 22.91 -1.52
CA SER A 167 -3.49 24.31 -1.15
C SER A 167 -4.51 25.01 -2.04
N TYR A 168 -4.62 24.62 -3.32
CA TYR A 168 -5.61 25.18 -4.23
C TYR A 168 -7.04 24.95 -3.74
N ALA A 169 -7.36 23.72 -3.32
CA ALA A 169 -8.67 23.41 -2.75
C ALA A 169 -8.93 24.16 -1.44
N PHE A 170 -7.91 24.37 -0.60
CA PHE A 170 -8.01 25.23 0.58
C PHE A 170 -8.31 26.69 0.21
N GLY A 171 -7.64 27.23 -0.81
CA GLY A 171 -7.90 28.57 -1.33
C GLY A 171 -9.32 28.76 -1.82
N VAL A 172 -9.84 27.81 -2.60
CA VAL A 172 -11.25 27.82 -3.05
C VAL A 172 -12.21 27.82 -1.86
N ALA A 173 -11.94 27.01 -0.83
CA ALA A 173 -12.78 26.96 0.37
C ALA A 173 -12.76 28.28 1.16
N ILE A 174 -11.59 28.90 1.30
CA ILE A 174 -11.42 30.21 1.95
C ILE A 174 -12.20 31.29 1.18
N CYS A 175 -12.06 31.34 -0.15
CA CYS A 175 -12.78 32.28 -1.01
C CYS A 175 -14.31 32.10 -0.92
N ALA A 176 -14.79 30.85 -0.89
CA ALA A 176 -16.21 30.56 -0.74
C ALA A 176 -16.75 31.04 0.62
N MET A 177 -16.00 30.82 1.70
CA MET A 177 -16.33 31.33 3.03
C MET A 177 -16.35 32.86 3.06
N MET A 178 -15.32 33.53 2.53
CA MET A 178 -15.27 35.00 2.46
C MET A 178 -16.45 35.56 1.68
N THR A 179 -16.83 34.92 0.58
CA THR A 179 -18.00 35.31 -0.22
C THR A 179 -19.29 35.18 0.58
N GLN A 180 -19.47 34.07 1.31
CA GLN A 180 -20.66 33.82 2.12
C GLN A 180 -20.84 34.86 3.25
N TYR A 181 -19.75 35.25 3.91
CA TYR A 181 -19.77 36.22 5.02
C TYR A 181 -19.47 37.66 4.59
N LYS A 182 -19.30 37.91 3.28
CA LYS A 182 -18.97 39.22 2.69
C LYS A 182 -17.67 39.82 3.24
N TRP A 183 -16.71 38.98 3.59
CA TRP A 183 -15.36 39.42 3.98
C TRP A 183 -14.57 39.83 2.74
N LYS A 184 -13.83 40.93 2.83
CA LYS A 184 -13.05 41.49 1.71
C LYS A 184 -11.55 41.35 1.88
N GLU A 185 -11.10 41.08 3.11
CA GLU A 185 -9.69 41.04 3.47
C GLU A 185 -9.43 39.77 4.27
N LEU A 186 -8.26 39.17 4.01
CA LEU A 186 -7.74 38.00 4.71
C LEU A 186 -6.30 38.31 5.10
N ALA A 187 -5.96 38.05 6.35
CA ALA A 187 -4.58 38.06 6.81
C ALA A 187 -4.18 36.64 7.22
N LEU A 188 -3.12 36.11 6.61
CA LEU A 188 -2.59 34.79 6.92
C LEU A 188 -1.39 34.93 7.88
N LEU A 189 -1.47 34.27 9.04
CA LEU A 189 -0.35 34.11 9.96
C LEU A 189 0.07 32.65 9.92
N TYR A 190 1.33 32.38 9.60
CA TYR A 190 1.85 31.02 9.47
C TYR A 190 3.26 30.93 10.04
N SER A 191 3.64 29.72 10.47
CA SER A 191 5.01 29.42 10.88
C SER A 191 5.81 28.92 9.68
N GLN A 192 7.06 29.33 9.59
CA GLN A 192 8.05 28.78 8.65
C GLN A 192 8.90 27.65 9.28
N SER A 193 8.63 27.29 10.53
CA SER A 193 9.30 26.19 11.22
C SER A 193 8.75 24.83 10.78
N GLY A 194 9.62 23.82 10.75
CA GLY A 194 9.25 22.41 10.52
C GLY A 194 9.88 21.85 9.24
N VAL A 195 10.42 20.64 9.32
CA VAL A 195 11.08 19.96 8.18
C VAL A 195 10.11 19.76 7.00
N GLU A 196 8.82 19.61 7.26
CA GLU A 196 7.81 19.36 6.22
C GLU A 196 7.43 20.59 5.38
N GLN A 197 7.73 21.80 5.87
CA GLN A 197 7.47 23.09 5.21
C GLN A 197 6.02 23.32 4.69
N ARG A 198 5.02 22.52 5.11
CA ARG A 198 3.64 22.58 4.57
C ARG A 198 2.99 23.97 4.60
N CYS A 199 3.30 24.76 5.62
CA CYS A 199 2.71 26.09 5.82
C CYS A 199 3.30 27.14 4.86
N SER A 200 4.58 27.04 4.49
CA SER A 200 5.17 27.95 3.52
C SER A 200 4.62 27.68 2.12
N TYR A 201 4.47 26.41 1.73
CA TYR A 201 3.80 26.06 0.47
C TYR A 201 2.36 26.59 0.41
N LEU A 202 1.58 26.42 1.48
CA LEU A 202 0.23 26.97 1.54
C LEU A 202 0.22 28.50 1.39
N ALA A 203 1.12 29.20 2.07
CA ALA A 203 1.21 30.65 1.97
C ALA A 203 1.55 31.10 0.54
N THR A 204 2.59 30.51 -0.06
CA THR A 204 2.99 30.79 -1.44
C THR A 204 1.85 30.50 -2.42
N ASP A 205 1.17 29.36 -2.27
CA ASP A 205 0.07 28.97 -3.15
C ASP A 205 -1.14 29.94 -3.04
N LEU A 206 -1.41 30.46 -1.83
CA LEU A 206 -2.49 31.43 -1.60
C LEU A 206 -2.18 32.83 -2.13
N GLU A 207 -0.90 33.22 -2.28
CA GLU A 207 -0.52 34.52 -2.84
C GLU A 207 -0.81 34.63 -4.34
N VAL A 208 -0.89 33.50 -5.05
CA VAL A 208 -1.11 33.44 -6.50
C VAL A 208 -2.57 33.19 -6.90
N LEU A 209 -3.45 32.95 -5.94
CA LEU A 209 -4.88 32.67 -6.10
C LEU A 209 -5.70 33.96 -6.25
#